data_AF-A0AA51QB17-F1
#
_entry.id   AF-A0AA51QB17-F1
#
_cell.length_a   1.000
_cell.length_b   1.000
_cell.length_c   1.000
_cell.angle_alpha   90.00
_cell.angle_beta   90.00
_cell.angle_gamma   90.00
#
_symmetry.space_group_name_H-M   'P 1'
#
loop_
_entity.id
_entity.type
_entity.pdbx_description
1 polymer ?
#
loop_
_entity_poly.entity_id
_entity_poly.type
_entity_poly.pdbx_seq_one_letter_code
_entity_poly.pdbx_strand_id
1 'polypeptide(L)'
;MFKKLLTLYPNAALFSELPNLSAHEFYIFYDVLQREWLGIPRNELSDKELAILKTLYELKEELPGYGLPFSSQSWYNFLFFNGEIPQHPHGNPLRFIQFHIGGKPVDQEELESAIKGFCSDKSIILWEDANNGLIIENKDQLSLPEKEFESMSETLESDFYIKICFYVGKFHEFEIDIREKFLHEREYFRLAKILTVKYAFLHMNVFSQLFWRSICLIK
;
A
#
# COMPACT_ATOMS: atom_id res chain seq x y z
N MET A 1 5.06 26.46 10.97
CA MET A 1 5.26 27.70 10.14
C MET A 1 4.19 27.89 9.07
N PHE A 2 3.38 26.86 8.77
CA PHE A 2 2.35 26.87 7.74
C PHE A 2 1.31 27.98 7.86
N LYS A 3 1.00 28.48 9.05
CA LYS A 3 0.10 29.63 9.25
C LYS A 3 0.53 30.90 8.49
N LYS A 4 1.84 31.08 8.23
CA LYS A 4 2.34 32.18 7.39
C LYS A 4 2.20 31.89 5.89
N LEU A 5 2.26 30.61 5.49
CA LEU A 5 2.06 30.21 4.09
C LEU A 5 0.59 30.36 3.68
N LEU A 6 -0.37 30.17 4.60
CA LEU A 6 -1.78 30.48 4.36
C LEU A 6 -2.04 31.96 4.01
N THR A 7 -1.15 32.87 4.43
CA THR A 7 -1.24 34.29 4.04
C THR A 7 -0.71 34.54 2.63
N LEU A 8 0.14 33.66 2.11
CA LEU A 8 0.75 33.76 0.78
C LEU A 8 -0.05 33.02 -0.30
N TYR A 9 -0.74 31.94 0.09
CA TYR A 9 -1.54 31.09 -0.80
C TYR A 9 -3.00 31.09 -0.31
N PRO A 10 -3.87 31.91 -0.90
CA PRO A 10 -5.22 32.14 -0.38
C PRO A 10 -6.12 30.90 -0.44
N ASN A 11 -5.83 29.94 -1.33
CA ASN A 11 -6.57 28.68 -1.42
C ASN A 11 -5.80 27.50 -0.80
N ALA A 12 -4.71 27.76 -0.08
CA ALA A 12 -4.06 26.72 0.72
C ALA A 12 -4.88 26.39 1.96
N ALA A 13 -4.86 25.12 2.35
CA ALA A 13 -5.61 24.62 3.51
C ALA A 13 -4.70 23.81 4.44
N LEU A 14 -4.85 24.07 5.73
CA LEU A 14 -4.18 23.35 6.80
C LEU A 14 -5.06 22.21 7.29
N PHE A 15 -4.45 21.05 7.49
CA PHE A 15 -5.13 19.88 7.99
C PHE A 15 -4.33 19.26 9.13
N SER A 16 -5.03 18.92 10.21
CA SER A 16 -4.47 18.18 11.35
C SER A 16 -4.26 16.70 11.03
N GLU A 17 -4.93 16.22 9.98
CA GLU A 17 -4.95 14.85 9.47
C GLU A 17 -4.73 14.88 7.95
N LEU A 18 -4.45 13.74 7.33
CA LEU A 18 -4.17 13.71 5.90
C LEU A 18 -5.37 14.23 5.09
N PRO A 19 -5.20 15.30 4.27
CA PRO A 19 -6.29 15.82 3.47
C PRO A 19 -6.69 14.86 2.35
N ASN A 20 -8.00 14.71 2.16
CA ASN A 20 -8.60 14.11 0.96
C ASN A 20 -8.70 15.18 -0.16
N LEU A 21 -7.55 15.62 -0.66
CA LEU A 21 -7.44 16.64 -1.72
C LEU A 21 -6.79 16.03 -2.98
N SER A 22 -7.41 16.24 -4.14
CA SER A 22 -6.89 15.73 -5.41
C SER A 22 -5.43 16.13 -5.63
N ALA A 23 -4.52 15.14 -5.71
CA ALA A 23 -3.10 15.36 -5.98
C ALA A 23 -2.83 16.00 -7.36
N HIS A 24 -3.81 16.00 -8.27
CA HIS A 24 -3.75 16.70 -9.55
C HIS A 24 -4.02 18.20 -9.42
N GLU A 25 -4.77 18.59 -8.39
CA GLU A 25 -5.15 19.98 -8.15
C GLU A 25 -4.31 20.60 -7.02
N PHE A 26 -3.74 19.80 -6.11
CA PHE A 26 -2.98 20.26 -4.95
C PHE A 26 -1.64 19.53 -4.76
N TYR A 27 -0.63 20.26 -4.30
CA TYR A 27 0.57 19.73 -3.67
C TYR A 27 0.34 19.56 -2.17
N ILE A 28 0.67 18.40 -1.62
CA ILE A 28 0.47 18.08 -0.20
C ILE A 28 1.82 17.96 0.49
N PHE A 29 2.06 18.85 1.45
CA PHE A 29 3.27 18.91 2.25
C PHE A 29 2.99 18.47 3.68
N TYR A 30 3.96 17.79 4.28
CA TYR A 30 3.93 17.37 5.67
C TYR A 30 5.06 18.03 6.47
N ASP A 31 4.70 18.62 7.61
CA ASP A 31 5.65 19.16 8.58
C ASP A 31 5.82 18.15 9.73
N VAL A 32 6.97 17.47 9.75
CA VAL A 32 7.31 16.47 10.76
C VAL A 32 7.41 17.06 12.17
N LEU A 33 7.80 18.33 12.30
CA LEU A 33 7.99 18.99 13.59
C LEU A 33 6.66 19.39 14.21
N GLN A 34 5.70 19.83 13.40
CA GLN A 34 4.38 20.27 13.89
C GLN A 34 3.29 19.18 13.75
N ARG A 35 3.56 18.10 13.02
CA ARG A 35 2.60 17.04 12.66
C ARG A 35 1.35 17.59 11.98
N GLU A 36 1.55 18.56 11.08
CA GLU A 36 0.49 19.20 10.32
C GLU A 36 0.67 18.92 8.83
N TRP A 37 -0.44 18.93 8.11
CA TRP A 37 -0.51 18.79 6.66
C TRP A 37 -0.90 20.12 6.03
N LEU A 38 -0.31 20.42 4.88
CA LEU A 38 -0.60 21.61 4.10
C LEU A 38 -0.90 21.21 2.66
N GLY A 39 -2.12 21.45 2.21
CA GLY A 39 -2.50 21.35 0.81
C GLY A 39 -2.42 22.72 0.14
N ILE A 40 -1.66 22.85 -0.95
CA ILE A 40 -1.58 24.08 -1.75
C ILE A 40 -1.97 23.76 -3.19
N PRO A 41 -2.90 24.50 -3.82
CA PRO A 41 -3.25 24.27 -5.21
C PRO A 41 -2.03 24.36 -6.14
N ARG A 42 -1.94 23.47 -7.13
CA ARG A 42 -0.84 23.45 -8.12
C ARG A 42 -0.79 24.71 -8.96
N ASN A 43 -1.94 25.34 -9.22
CA ASN A 43 -2.03 26.59 -9.99
C ASN A 43 -1.57 27.83 -9.20
N GLU A 44 -1.33 27.71 -7.89
CA GLU A 44 -0.83 28.79 -7.03
C GLU A 44 0.67 28.67 -6.73
N LEU A 45 1.33 27.61 -7.19
CA LEU A 45 2.76 27.39 -6.99
C LEU A 45 3.53 27.51 -8.28
N SER A 46 4.50 28.42 -8.31
CA SER A 46 5.52 28.42 -9.36
C SER A 46 6.57 27.33 -9.10
N ASP A 47 7.26 26.88 -10.15
CA ASP A 47 8.32 25.86 -10.04
C ASP A 47 9.41 26.25 -9.03
N LYS A 48 9.68 27.54 -8.90
CA LYS A 48 10.66 28.07 -7.94
C LYS A 48 10.18 27.93 -6.50
N GLU A 49 8.91 28.25 -6.23
CA GLU A 49 8.31 28.14 -4.90
C GLU A 49 8.16 26.68 -4.49
N LEU A 50 7.76 25.81 -5.43
CA LEU A 50 7.73 24.37 -5.23
C LEU A 50 9.11 23.82 -4.83
N ALA A 51 10.17 24.21 -5.55
CA ALA A 51 11.53 23.80 -5.22
C ALA A 51 11.93 24.23 -3.80
N ILE A 52 11.62 25.46 -3.41
CA ILE A 52 11.90 25.95 -2.04
C ILE A 52 11.09 25.15 -1.01
N LEU A 53 9.79 24.93 -1.24
CA LEU A 53 8.95 24.19 -0.29
C LEU A 53 9.41 22.74 -0.13
N LYS A 54 9.87 22.09 -1.21
CA LYS A 54 10.50 20.75 -1.17
C LYS A 54 11.77 20.71 -0.30
N THR A 55 12.49 21.82 -0.14
CA THR A 55 13.65 21.87 0.77
C THR A 55 13.27 22.04 2.25
N LEU A 56 12.07 22.56 2.52
CA LEU A 56 11.61 22.89 3.87
C LEU A 56 10.66 21.84 4.45
N TYR A 57 9.90 21.17 3.60
CA TYR A 57 8.84 20.24 3.97
C TYR A 57 8.87 18.98 3.12
N GLU A 58 8.37 17.88 3.68
CA GLU A 58 8.27 16.62 2.96
C GLU A 58 7.05 16.68 2.03
N LEU A 59 7.29 16.72 0.73
CA LEU A 59 6.23 16.67 -0.26
C LEU A 59 5.79 15.21 -0.47
N LYS A 60 4.51 14.94 -0.27
CA LYS A 60 3.89 13.66 -0.60
C LYS A 60 3.31 13.74 -2.02
N GLU A 61 4.16 13.58 -3.03
CA GLU A 61 3.76 13.56 -4.46
C GLU A 61 2.94 12.32 -4.81
N GLU A 62 3.20 11.22 -4.11
CA GLU A 62 2.48 9.97 -4.19
C GLU A 62 1.79 9.79 -2.85
N LEU A 63 0.57 10.31 -2.73
CA LEU A 63 -0.35 9.69 -1.80
C LEU A 63 -0.83 8.42 -2.49
N PRO A 64 -0.50 7.24 -1.97
CA PRO A 64 -1.03 6.02 -2.54
C PRO A 64 -2.57 6.08 -2.45
N GLY A 65 -3.30 5.79 -3.52
CA GLY A 65 -4.78 5.88 -3.53
C GLY A 65 -5.40 6.78 -4.60
N TYR A 66 -4.68 7.81 -5.06
CA TYR A 66 -5.25 8.75 -6.03
C TYR A 66 -5.36 8.13 -7.43
N GLY A 67 -6.55 8.24 -8.04
CA GLY A 67 -6.87 7.61 -9.33
C GLY A 67 -7.46 6.22 -9.22
N LEU A 68 -7.53 5.65 -8.01
CA LEU A 68 -8.19 4.37 -7.82
C LEU A 68 -9.73 4.50 -7.86
N PRO A 69 -10.46 3.45 -8.26
CA PRO A 69 -11.91 3.40 -8.13
C PRO A 69 -12.38 3.76 -6.71
N PHE A 70 -13.58 4.34 -6.58
CA PHE A 70 -14.13 4.78 -5.28
C PHE A 70 -14.08 3.69 -4.19
N SER A 71 -14.26 2.42 -4.58
CA SER A 71 -14.10 1.26 -3.70
C SER A 71 -12.69 1.15 -3.13
N SER A 72 -11.67 1.26 -3.97
CA SER A 72 -10.26 1.20 -3.60
C SER A 72 -9.83 2.36 -2.70
N GLN A 73 -10.30 3.58 -2.98
CA GLN A 73 -10.02 4.74 -2.11
C GLN A 73 -10.63 4.57 -0.71
N SER A 74 -11.85 4.02 -0.64
CA SER A 74 -12.52 3.74 0.62
C SER A 74 -11.74 2.71 1.45
N TRP A 75 -11.27 1.64 0.80
CA TRP A 75 -10.41 0.63 1.43
C TRP A 75 -9.08 1.22 1.90
N TYR A 76 -8.45 2.05 1.08
CA TYR A 76 -7.19 2.70 1.41
C TYR A 76 -7.31 3.57 2.67
N ASN A 77 -8.32 4.45 2.71
CA ASN A 77 -8.57 5.32 3.85
C ASN A 77 -8.88 4.51 5.13
N PHE A 78 -9.72 3.48 5.00
CA PHE A 78 -10.08 2.61 6.11
C PHE A 78 -8.86 1.91 6.72
N LEU A 79 -8.05 1.23 5.89
CA LEU A 79 -6.94 0.41 6.35
C LEU A 79 -5.79 1.27 6.90
N PHE A 80 -5.36 2.29 6.15
CA PHE A 80 -4.14 3.04 6.46
C PHE A 80 -4.39 4.27 7.34
N PHE A 81 -5.57 4.89 7.27
CA PHE A 81 -5.87 6.17 7.94
C PHE A 81 -6.99 6.08 8.99
N ASN A 82 -7.49 4.88 9.29
CA ASN A 82 -8.61 4.69 10.22
C ASN A 82 -9.87 5.46 9.78
N GLY A 83 -10.09 5.56 8.47
CA GLY A 83 -11.26 6.17 7.87
C GLY A 83 -12.54 5.33 8.03
N GLU A 84 -13.58 5.73 7.33
CA GLU A 84 -14.88 5.04 7.39
C GLU A 84 -14.81 3.61 6.84
N ILE A 85 -15.64 2.72 7.39
CA ILE A 85 -15.75 1.33 6.95
C ILE A 85 -16.27 1.31 5.50
N PRO A 86 -15.56 0.68 4.55
CA PRO A 86 -15.99 0.63 3.17
C PRO A 86 -17.28 -0.20 3.03
N GLN A 87 -18.09 0.13 2.02
CA GLN A 87 -19.24 -0.71 1.70
C GLN A 87 -18.77 -2.05 1.14
N HIS A 88 -19.08 -3.13 1.85
CA HIS A 88 -18.77 -4.50 1.44
C HIS A 88 -19.98 -5.42 1.63
N PRO A 89 -20.28 -6.34 0.69
CA PRO A 89 -21.37 -7.28 0.83
C PRO A 89 -21.22 -8.13 2.09
N HIS A 90 -22.28 -8.22 2.90
CA HIS A 90 -22.33 -9.15 4.02
C HIS A 90 -22.28 -10.60 3.53
N GLY A 91 -21.56 -11.46 4.25
CA GLY A 91 -21.41 -12.88 3.92
C GLY A 91 -20.49 -13.16 2.72
N ASN A 92 -19.68 -12.18 2.32
CA ASN A 92 -18.60 -12.37 1.36
C ASN A 92 -17.27 -12.26 2.12
N PRO A 93 -16.62 -13.38 2.46
CA PRO A 93 -15.34 -13.34 3.12
C PRO A 93 -14.28 -12.75 2.20
N LEU A 94 -13.30 -12.06 2.78
CA LEU A 94 -12.17 -11.51 2.06
C LEU A 94 -10.87 -11.85 2.75
N ARG A 95 -9.76 -11.78 2.02
CA ARG A 95 -8.41 -11.87 2.59
C ARG A 95 -7.55 -10.73 2.12
N PHE A 96 -6.54 -10.43 2.93
CA PHE A 96 -5.49 -9.48 2.62
C PHE A 96 -4.26 -10.25 2.15
N ILE A 97 -3.79 -9.95 0.94
CA ILE A 97 -2.54 -10.49 0.41
C ILE A 97 -1.57 -9.33 0.28
N GLN A 98 -0.57 -9.28 1.16
CA GLN A 98 0.42 -8.22 1.13
C GLN A 98 1.58 -8.65 0.25
N PHE A 99 2.18 -7.72 -0.48
CA PHE A 99 3.36 -8.01 -1.28
C PHE A 99 4.46 -6.98 -1.10
N HIS A 100 5.69 -7.42 -1.31
CA HIS A 100 6.88 -6.58 -1.27
C HIS A 100 7.78 -6.88 -2.46
N ILE A 101 8.25 -5.82 -3.11
CA ILE A 101 9.13 -5.85 -4.26
C ILE A 101 10.50 -5.35 -3.83
N GLY A 102 11.50 -6.23 -3.96
CA GLY A 102 12.90 -5.89 -3.82
C GLY A 102 13.58 -5.77 -5.18
N GLY A 103 14.60 -4.91 -5.26
CA GLY A 103 15.45 -4.78 -6.44
C GLY A 103 15.20 -3.48 -7.19
N LYS A 104 15.12 -3.57 -8.52
CA LYS A 104 14.99 -2.41 -9.41
C LYS A 104 13.58 -1.80 -9.33
N PRO A 105 13.45 -0.48 -9.54
CA PRO A 105 12.15 0.14 -9.73
C PRO A 105 11.46 -0.50 -10.94
N VAL A 106 10.18 -0.82 -10.77
CA VAL A 106 9.30 -1.37 -11.81
C VAL A 106 8.13 -0.43 -12.01
N ASP A 107 7.62 -0.39 -13.23
CA ASP A 107 6.37 0.30 -13.54
C ASP A 107 5.21 -0.37 -12.79
N GLN A 108 4.58 0.38 -11.89
CA GLN A 108 3.50 -0.12 -11.06
C GLN A 108 2.26 -0.48 -11.88
N GLU A 109 1.98 0.22 -12.99
CA GLU A 109 0.81 -0.06 -13.83
C GLU A 109 0.99 -1.39 -14.58
N GLU A 110 2.20 -1.65 -15.07
CA GLU A 110 2.55 -2.89 -15.77
C GLU A 110 2.51 -4.08 -14.81
N LEU A 111 3.07 -3.93 -13.61
CA LEU A 111 3.05 -4.98 -12.60
C LEU A 111 1.64 -5.23 -12.05
N GLU A 112 0.85 -4.18 -11.83
CA GLU A 112 -0.55 -4.30 -11.42
C GLU A 112 -1.36 -5.07 -12.46
N SER A 113 -1.13 -4.78 -13.76
CA SER A 113 -1.77 -5.50 -14.87
C SER A 113 -1.39 -6.98 -14.88
N ALA A 114 -0.11 -7.31 -14.65
CA ALA A 114 0.34 -8.68 -14.55
C ALA A 114 -0.29 -9.41 -13.35
N ILE A 115 -0.30 -8.80 -12.16
CA ILE A 115 -0.92 -9.36 -10.95
C ILE A 115 -2.41 -9.61 -11.17
N LYS A 116 -3.13 -8.68 -11.81
CA LYS A 116 -4.54 -8.85 -12.20
C LYS A 116 -4.75 -10.02 -13.16
N GLY A 117 -3.79 -10.34 -14.01
CA GLY A 117 -3.85 -11.51 -14.90
C GLY A 117 -3.83 -12.84 -14.15
N PHE A 118 -3.24 -12.90 -12.95
CA PHE A 118 -3.28 -14.09 -12.09
C PHE A 118 -4.50 -14.10 -11.17
N CYS A 119 -4.84 -12.94 -10.63
CA CYS A 119 -5.92 -12.76 -9.67
C CYS A 119 -7.30 -12.67 -10.34
N SER A 120 -8.36 -12.79 -9.53
CA SER A 120 -9.72 -12.46 -9.98
C SER A 120 -9.79 -10.99 -10.40
N ASP A 121 -10.48 -10.67 -11.50
CA ASP A 121 -10.74 -9.29 -11.96
C ASP A 121 -11.42 -8.42 -10.88
N LYS A 122 -12.02 -9.04 -9.87
CA LYS A 122 -12.70 -8.38 -8.75
C LYS A 122 -11.76 -8.02 -7.60
N SER A 123 -10.48 -8.41 -7.67
CA SER A 123 -9.49 -8.09 -6.66
C SER A 123 -9.13 -6.61 -6.71
N ILE A 124 -9.02 -6.01 -5.53
CA ILE A 124 -8.61 -4.61 -5.38
C ILE A 124 -7.12 -4.59 -5.06
N ILE A 125 -6.33 -3.87 -5.84
CA ILE A 125 -4.90 -3.66 -5.58
C ILE A 125 -4.71 -2.24 -5.05
N LEU A 126 -4.03 -2.13 -3.91
CA LEU A 126 -3.69 -0.88 -3.25
C LEU A 126 -2.17 -0.83 -3.08
N TRP A 127 -1.54 0.23 -3.56
CA TRP A 127 -0.14 0.49 -3.29
C TRP A 127 0.00 1.21 -1.94
N GLU A 128 1.02 0.88 -1.16
CA GLU A 128 1.42 1.62 0.06
C GLU A 128 2.61 2.54 -0.23
N ASP A 129 3.52 2.10 -1.09
CA ASP A 129 4.65 2.85 -1.62
C ASP A 129 5.16 2.20 -2.92
N ALA A 130 6.33 2.62 -3.40
CA ALA A 130 6.97 2.07 -4.62
C ALA A 130 7.24 0.56 -4.59
N ASN A 131 7.36 -0.03 -3.40
CA ASN A 131 7.84 -1.40 -3.18
C ASN A 131 6.84 -2.26 -2.39
N ASN A 132 5.81 -1.69 -1.80
CA ASN A 132 4.85 -2.42 -0.98
C ASN A 132 3.43 -2.18 -1.49
N GLY A 133 2.64 -3.24 -1.48
CA GLY A 133 1.24 -3.15 -1.80
C GLY A 133 0.42 -4.26 -1.17
N LEU A 134 -0.88 -4.15 -1.38
CA LEU A 134 -1.91 -4.96 -0.79
C LEU A 134 -2.94 -5.33 -1.85
N ILE A 135 -3.27 -6.62 -1.93
CA ILE A 135 -4.38 -7.14 -2.72
C ILE A 135 -5.49 -7.53 -1.75
N ILE A 136 -6.69 -7.03 -1.98
CA ILE A 136 -7.90 -7.42 -1.28
C ILE A 136 -8.66 -8.34 -2.22
N GLU A 137 -8.72 -9.61 -1.84
CA GLU A 137 -9.36 -10.65 -2.65
C GLU A 137 -10.60 -11.17 -1.92
N ASN A 138 -11.72 -11.23 -2.64
CA ASN A 138 -12.94 -11.86 -2.16
C ASN A 138 -12.86 -13.37 -2.33
N LYS A 139 -13.50 -14.10 -1.42
CA LYS A 139 -13.63 -15.55 -1.51
C LYS A 139 -14.64 -15.92 -2.59
N ASP A 140 -14.16 -16.35 -3.74
CA ASP A 140 -14.98 -16.87 -4.83
C ASP A 140 -14.34 -18.15 -5.42
N GLN A 141 -14.91 -18.67 -6.51
CA GLN A 141 -14.37 -19.87 -7.17
C GLN A 141 -13.06 -19.60 -7.92
N LEU A 142 -12.71 -18.32 -8.13
CA LEU A 142 -11.52 -17.86 -8.84
C LEU A 142 -10.40 -17.44 -7.86
N SER A 143 -10.64 -17.51 -6.55
CA SER A 143 -9.62 -17.21 -5.54
C SER A 143 -8.41 -18.14 -5.70
N LEU A 144 -7.23 -17.56 -5.81
CA LEU A 144 -6.01 -18.34 -6.00
C LEU A 144 -5.72 -19.22 -4.78
N PRO A 145 -5.44 -20.52 -4.95
CA PRO A 145 -4.86 -21.34 -3.90
C PRO A 145 -3.53 -20.74 -3.43
N GLU A 146 -3.19 -20.91 -2.15
CA GLU A 146 -1.91 -20.45 -1.57
C GLU A 146 -0.69 -20.92 -2.39
N LYS A 147 -0.73 -22.13 -2.94
CA LYS A 147 0.36 -22.69 -3.77
C LYS A 147 0.55 -21.99 -5.11
N GLU A 148 -0.48 -21.38 -5.68
CA GLU A 148 -0.35 -20.69 -6.97
C GLU A 148 0.38 -19.34 -6.83
N PHE A 149 0.43 -18.77 -5.63
CA PHE A 149 1.24 -17.56 -5.36
C PHE A 149 2.74 -17.83 -5.51
N GLU A 150 3.17 -19.08 -5.32
CA GLU A 150 4.56 -19.49 -5.57
C GLU A 150 4.89 -19.36 -7.07
N SER A 151 4.08 -19.96 -7.92
CA SER A 151 4.24 -19.90 -9.37
C SER A 151 4.06 -18.48 -9.93
N MET A 152 3.12 -17.71 -9.36
CA MET A 152 2.97 -16.29 -9.69
C MET A 152 4.25 -15.51 -9.34
N SER A 153 4.84 -15.74 -8.17
CA SER A 153 6.09 -15.09 -7.77
C SER A 153 7.20 -15.41 -8.76
N GLU A 154 7.45 -16.69 -9.05
CA GLU A 154 8.50 -17.11 -9.98
C GLU A 154 8.33 -16.47 -11.38
N THR A 155 7.10 -16.37 -11.86
CA THR A 155 6.79 -15.76 -13.16
C THR A 155 7.05 -14.26 -13.13
N LEU A 156 6.54 -13.54 -12.11
CA LEU A 156 6.75 -12.09 -11.96
C LEU A 156 8.24 -11.75 -11.78
N GLU A 157 8.99 -12.56 -11.04
CA GLU A 157 10.44 -12.37 -10.90
C GLU A 157 11.18 -12.53 -12.23
N SER A 158 10.77 -13.49 -13.05
CA SER A 158 11.38 -13.75 -14.36
C SER A 158 11.03 -12.68 -15.38
N ASP A 159 9.75 -12.28 -15.46
CA ASP A 159 9.24 -11.36 -16.47
C ASP A 159 9.69 -9.91 -16.20
N PHE A 160 9.67 -9.50 -14.94
CA PHE A 160 10.00 -8.13 -14.53
C PHE A 160 11.43 -7.97 -13.99
N TYR A 161 12.20 -9.06 -13.88
CA TYR A 161 13.54 -9.06 -13.29
C TYR A 161 13.60 -8.43 -11.88
N ILE A 162 12.57 -8.70 -11.07
CA ILE A 162 12.44 -8.23 -9.68
C ILE A 162 12.55 -9.39 -8.69
N LYS A 163 12.58 -9.06 -7.40
CA LYS A 163 12.27 -9.99 -6.33
C LYS A 163 10.92 -9.63 -5.75
N ILE A 164 10.01 -10.58 -5.64
CA ILE A 164 8.67 -10.34 -5.07
C ILE A 164 8.36 -11.38 -4.00
N CYS A 165 7.78 -10.93 -2.90
CA CYS A 165 7.36 -11.79 -1.81
C CYS A 165 5.91 -11.49 -1.46
N PHE A 166 5.11 -12.54 -1.26
CA PHE A 166 3.71 -12.43 -0.86
C PHE A 166 3.51 -12.96 0.56
N TYR A 167 2.66 -12.28 1.32
CA TYR A 167 2.05 -12.79 2.53
C TYR A 167 0.57 -13.01 2.24
N VAL A 168 0.14 -14.27 2.25
CA VAL A 168 -1.25 -14.65 1.98
C VAL A 168 -1.99 -14.77 3.31
N GLY A 169 -2.84 -13.78 3.61
CA GLY A 169 -3.66 -13.73 4.81
C GLY A 169 -4.78 -14.78 4.84
N LYS A 170 -5.52 -14.82 5.96
CA LYS A 170 -6.68 -15.70 6.07
C LYS A 170 -7.92 -15.04 5.45
N PHE A 171 -8.87 -15.87 5.03
CA PHE A 171 -10.21 -15.37 4.75
C PHE A 171 -10.90 -15.04 6.07
N HIS A 172 -11.40 -13.81 6.14
CA HIS A 172 -12.13 -13.26 7.27
C HIS A 172 -13.51 -12.82 6.78
N GLU A 173 -14.52 -13.00 7.61
CA GLU A 173 -15.80 -12.35 7.39
C GLU A 173 -15.63 -10.83 7.50
N PHE A 174 -16.40 -10.08 6.70
CA PHE A 174 -16.37 -8.62 6.77
C PHE A 174 -17.11 -8.13 8.03
N GLU A 175 -16.31 -7.94 9.08
CA GLU A 175 -16.75 -7.48 10.41
C GLU A 175 -15.98 -6.23 10.84
N ILE A 176 -16.41 -5.59 11.93
CA ILE A 176 -15.83 -4.31 12.39
C ILE A 176 -14.35 -4.43 12.80
N ASP A 177 -13.90 -5.63 13.16
CA ASP A 177 -12.52 -5.93 13.58
C ASP A 177 -11.58 -6.29 12.41
N ILE A 178 -12.08 -6.26 11.15
CA ILE A 178 -11.32 -6.65 9.97
C ILE A 178 -10.03 -5.82 9.81
N ARG A 179 -10.06 -4.56 10.24
CA ARG A 179 -8.89 -3.68 10.27
C ARG A 179 -7.84 -4.14 11.27
N GLU A 180 -8.26 -4.56 12.47
CA GLU A 180 -7.32 -5.06 13.49
C GLU A 180 -6.66 -6.35 13.01
N LYS A 181 -7.44 -7.26 12.41
CA LYS A 181 -6.93 -8.47 11.76
C LYS A 181 -5.88 -8.14 10.69
N PHE A 182 -6.16 -7.17 9.82
CA PHE A 182 -5.19 -6.66 8.84
C PHE A 182 -3.92 -6.13 9.51
N LEU A 183 -4.03 -5.29 10.55
CA LEU A 183 -2.87 -4.71 11.23
C LEU A 183 -1.97 -5.79 11.87
N HIS A 184 -2.57 -6.85 12.43
CA HIS A 184 -1.83 -8.00 12.95
C HIS A 184 -1.09 -8.76 11.84
N GLU A 185 -1.77 -9.07 10.75
CA GLU A 185 -1.17 -9.71 9.58
C GLU A 185 -0.05 -8.86 8.97
N ARG A 186 -0.18 -7.53 8.98
CA ARG A 186 0.85 -6.59 8.52
C ARG A 186 2.10 -6.63 9.39
N GLU A 187 1.94 -6.72 10.70
CA GLU A 187 3.07 -6.86 11.61
C GLU A 187 3.78 -8.20 11.41
N TYR A 188 3.04 -9.30 11.19
CA TYR A 188 3.64 -10.59 10.84
C TYR A 188 4.44 -10.53 9.54
N PHE A 189 3.90 -9.89 8.50
CA PHE A 189 4.63 -9.72 7.26
C PHE A 189 5.89 -8.89 7.43
N ARG A 190 5.81 -7.78 8.18
CA ARG A 190 6.97 -6.94 8.51
C ARG A 190 8.07 -7.74 9.21
N LEU A 191 7.71 -8.55 10.20
CA LEU A 191 8.65 -9.42 10.91
C LEU A 191 9.24 -10.48 9.99
N ALA A 192 8.42 -11.12 9.16
CA ALA A 192 8.87 -12.11 8.20
C ALA A 192 9.92 -11.52 7.25
N LYS A 193 9.69 -10.32 6.69
CA LYS A 193 10.68 -9.62 5.84
C LYS A 193 12.04 -9.44 6.52
N ILE A 194 12.04 -9.00 7.78
CA ILE A 194 13.28 -8.77 8.55
C ILE A 194 14.01 -10.09 8.83
N LEU A 195 13.27 -11.13 9.20
CA LEU A 195 13.84 -12.45 9.48
C LEU A 195 14.40 -13.06 8.18
N THR A 196 13.67 -13.00 7.07
CA THR A 196 14.14 -13.50 5.77
C THR A 196 15.41 -12.78 5.33
N VAL A 197 15.55 -11.46 5.51
CA VAL A 197 16.81 -10.73 5.19
C VAL A 197 17.97 -11.15 6.11
N LYS A 198 17.72 -11.41 7.41
CA LYS A 198 18.77 -11.86 8.34
C LYS A 198 19.20 -13.31 8.11
N TYR A 199 18.26 -14.19 7.76
CA TYR A 199 18.51 -15.62 7.55
C TYR A 199 18.84 -15.97 6.09
N ALA A 200 18.62 -15.08 5.12
CA ALA A 200 19.10 -15.25 3.75
C ALA A 200 20.64 -15.31 3.64
N PHE A 201 21.38 -14.87 4.66
CA PHE A 201 22.84 -15.07 4.76
C PHE A 201 23.26 -16.44 5.32
N LEU A 202 22.32 -17.26 5.80
CA LEU A 202 22.57 -18.60 6.32
C LEU A 202 21.58 -19.57 5.68
N HIS A 203 22.07 -20.24 4.63
CA HIS A 203 21.37 -21.29 3.86
C HIS A 203 20.54 -22.24 4.75
N MET A 204 19.24 -22.31 4.43
CA MET A 204 18.19 -23.33 4.71
C MET A 204 18.12 -24.04 6.09
N ASN A 205 16.87 -24.27 6.51
CA ASN A 205 16.39 -25.24 7.52
C ASN A 205 16.27 -24.80 8.98
N VAL A 206 15.50 -23.75 9.23
CA VAL A 206 14.77 -23.65 10.50
C VAL A 206 13.40 -23.08 10.16
N PHE A 207 12.30 -23.66 10.64
CA PHE A 207 10.96 -23.06 10.87
C PHE A 207 9.83 -24.10 10.73
N SER A 208 10.04 -25.30 11.29
CA SER A 208 9.04 -26.37 11.23
C SER A 208 7.96 -26.35 12.33
N GLN A 209 7.88 -25.38 13.26
CA GLN A 209 6.92 -25.53 14.39
C GLN A 209 6.14 -24.32 14.93
N LEU A 210 6.26 -23.07 14.45
CA LEU A 210 5.50 -21.96 15.08
C LEU A 210 4.80 -20.92 14.21
N PHE A 211 4.94 -20.90 12.89
CA PHE A 211 4.31 -19.86 12.06
C PHE A 211 3.85 -20.44 10.73
N TRP A 212 2.60 -20.91 10.68
CA TRP A 212 1.97 -21.27 9.42
C TRP A 212 1.48 -19.99 8.71
N ARG A 213 1.85 -19.85 7.43
CA ARG A 213 1.44 -18.82 6.44
C ARG A 213 2.35 -17.61 6.24
N SER A 214 3.62 -17.84 5.93
CA SER A 214 4.38 -16.88 5.10
C SER A 214 5.04 -17.68 3.99
N ILE A 215 4.55 -17.53 2.77
CA ILE A 215 5.18 -18.10 1.57
C ILE A 215 6.27 -17.10 1.16
N CYS A 216 7.41 -17.15 1.85
CA CYS A 216 8.65 -16.57 1.35
C CYS A 216 9.37 -17.67 0.57
N LEU A 217 9.15 -17.76 -0.74
CA LEU A 217 10.03 -18.52 -1.62
C LEU A 217 11.25 -17.67 -1.96
N ILE A 218 12.38 -17.96 -1.33
CA ILE A 218 13.69 -17.62 -1.90
C ILE A 218 14.59 -18.83 -1.65
N LYS A 219 15.07 -19.44 -2.73
CA LYS A 219 16.14 -20.46 -2.72
C LYS A 219 17.44 -19.90 -2.17
#